data_AF-A0A1H2UGJ2-F1
#
_entry.id   AF-A0A1H2UGJ2-F1
#
_cell.length_a   1.000
_cell.length_b   1.000
_cell.length_c   1.000
_cell.angle_alpha   90.00
_cell.angle_beta   90.00
_cell.angle_gamma   90.00
#
_symmetry.space_group_name_H-M   'P 1'
#
loop_
_entity.id
_entity.type
_entity.pdbx_description
1 polymer ?
#
loop_
_entity_poly.entity_id
_entity_poly.type
_entity_poly.pdbx_seq_one_letter_code
_entity_poly.pdbx_strand_id
1 'polypeptide(L)' 'MLLFQDNKSSLLDLRKVPFKLEKEIQQLFEKNLFQITGLELVKSEFSIQNQRIDTLAFDIENGAFVIIEYKRGDRTL' A
#
# COMPACT_ATOMS: atom_id res chain seq x y z
N MET A 1 9.93 -9.95 -15.09
CA MET A 1 10.96 -9.48 -14.13
C MET A 1 11.13 -10.55 -13.06
N LEU A 2 12.36 -11.04 -12.86
CA LEU A 2 12.70 -11.97 -11.79
C LEU A 2 13.19 -11.15 -10.59
N LEU A 3 12.72 -11.48 -9.39
CA LEU A 3 13.12 -10.85 -8.14
C LEU A 3 13.76 -11.91 -7.24
N PHE A 4 14.88 -11.55 -6.60
CA PHE A 4 15.61 -12.43 -5.71
C PHE A 4 15.87 -11.72 -4.38
N GLN A 5 15.88 -12.49 -3.30
CA GLN A 5 16.35 -12.04 -1.99
C GLN A 5 17.80 -12.52 -1.80
N ASP A 6 18.71 -11.61 -1.45
CA ASP A 6 20.05 -12.00 -1.01
C ASP A 6 19.99 -12.67 0.37
N ASN A 7 20.64 -13.81 0.47
CA ASN A 7 20.79 -14.57 1.70
C ASN A 7 22.22 -15.09 1.81
N LYS A 8 23.12 -14.22 2.29
CA LYS A 8 24.51 -14.55 2.65
C LYS A 8 25.23 -15.35 1.56
N SER A 9 25.37 -14.76 0.37
CA SER A 9 26.03 -15.35 -0.82
C SER A 9 25.20 -16.42 -1.56
N SER A 10 23.91 -16.54 -1.24
CA SER A 10 22.95 -17.32 -2.02
C SER A 10 21.77 -16.45 -2.42
N LEU A 11 21.26 -16.64 -3.64
CA LEU A 11 20.07 -15.93 -4.12
C LEU A 11 18.86 -16.85 -3.97
N LEU A 12 17.83 -16.37 -3.27
CA LEU A 12 16.56 -17.06 -3.14
C LEU A 12 15.51 -16.42 -4.04
N ASP A 13 14.76 -17.26 -4.76
CA ASP A 13 13.62 -16.79 -5.56
C ASP A 13 12.58 -16.11 -4.67
N LEU A 14 12.24 -14.86 -4.99
CA LEU A 14 11.20 -14.12 -4.29
C LEU A 14 9.83 -14.53 -4.85
N ARG A 15 9.14 -15.41 -4.11
CA ARG A 15 7.80 -15.85 -4.49
C ARG A 15 6.77 -14.76 -4.24
N LYS A 16 5.91 -14.53 -5.22
CA LYS A 16 4.75 -13.63 -5.09
C LYS A 16 3.72 -14.27 -4.18
N VAL A 17 3.30 -13.56 -3.14
CA VAL A 17 2.16 -13.94 -2.32
C VAL A 17 0.96 -13.10 -2.76
N PRO A 18 -0.09 -13.71 -3.33
CA PRO A 18 -1.27 -12.95 -3.75
C PRO A 18 -2.07 -12.49 -2.52
N PHE A 19 -2.55 -11.25 -2.57
CA PHE A 19 -3.49 -10.74 -1.57
C PHE A 19 -4.88 -11.34 -1.80
N LYS A 20 -5.53 -11.76 -0.71
CA LYS A 20 -6.90 -12.27 -0.75
C LYS A 20 -7.91 -11.14 -0.78
N LEU A 21 -7.66 -10.04 -0.08
CA LEU A 21 -8.59 -8.91 0.05
C LEU A 21 -7.90 -7.57 -0.21
N GLU A 22 -8.64 -6.58 -0.70
CA GLU A 22 -8.16 -5.18 -0.84
C GLU A 22 -7.68 -4.62 0.50
N LYS A 23 -8.38 -4.97 1.58
CA LYS A 23 -8.02 -4.59 2.94
C LYS A 23 -6.63 -5.08 3.38
N GLU A 24 -6.17 -6.23 2.87
CA GLU A 24 -4.80 -6.72 3.18
C GLU A 24 -3.74 -5.85 2.50
N ILE A 25 -4.02 -5.37 1.29
CA ILE A 25 -3.16 -4.43 0.56
C ILE A 25 -3.11 -3.11 1.32
N GLN A 26 -4.27 -2.57 1.69
CA GLN A 26 -4.41 -1.35 2.46
C GLN A 26 -3.61 -1.41 3.76
N GLN A 27 -3.80 -2.43 4.59
CA GLN A 27 -3.11 -2.56 5.87
C GLN A 27 -1.59 -2.63 5.70
N LEU A 28 -1.11 -3.39 4.71
CA LEU A 28 0.33 -3.50 4.45
C LEU A 28 0.90 -2.16 3.97
N PHE A 29 0.19 -1.48 3.07
CA PHE A 29 0.62 -0.21 2.51
C PHE A 29 0.61 0.90 3.57
N GLU A 30 -0.48 1.07 4.32
CA GLU A 30 -0.61 2.06 5.40
C GLU A 30 0.48 1.90 6.46
N LYS A 31 0.79 0.65 6.86
CA LYS A 31 1.87 0.36 7.82
C LYS A 31 3.24 0.85 7.35
N ASN A 32 3.46 0.97 6.05
CA ASN A 32 4.72 1.38 5.44
C ASN A 32 4.58 2.68 4.64
N LEU A 33 3.47 3.41 4.78
CA LEU A 33 3.09 4.52 3.91
C LEU A 33 4.21 5.57 3.82
N PHE A 34 4.68 6.02 4.97
CA PHE A 34 5.74 7.01 5.06
C PHE A 34 7.06 6.50 4.44
N GLN A 35 7.44 5.25 4.70
CA GLN A 35 8.69 4.70 4.15
C GLN A 35 8.65 4.56 2.62
N ILE A 36 7.48 4.25 2.05
CA ILE A 36 7.31 4.05 0.61
C ILE A 36 7.14 5.38 -0.13
N THR A 37 6.45 6.35 0.48
CA THR A 37 5.95 7.55 -0.22
C THR A 37 6.37 8.88 0.39
N GLY A 38 6.81 8.90 1.65
CA GLY A 38 7.03 10.12 2.43
C GLY A 38 5.74 10.78 2.97
N LEU A 39 4.56 10.23 2.67
CA LEU A 39 3.28 10.78 3.14
C LEU A 39 3.00 10.40 4.60
N GLU A 40 2.36 11.31 5.34
CA GLU A 40 1.88 11.06 6.70
C GLU A 40 0.45 10.51 6.66
N LEU A 41 0.21 9.41 7.39
CA LEU A 41 -1.14 8.86 7.51
C LEU A 41 -2.01 9.80 8.35
N VAL A 42 -3.10 10.30 7.77
CA VAL A 42 -4.09 11.10 8.50
C VAL A 42 -5.15 10.18 9.10
N LYS A 43 -5.77 9.34 8.27
CA LYS A 43 -6.83 8.43 8.70
C LYS A 43 -7.06 7.29 7.72
N SER A 44 -7.18 6.08 8.26
CA SER A 44 -7.67 4.91 7.55
C SER A 44 -9.22 4.89 7.56
N GLU A 45 -9.83 4.36 6.51
CA GLU A 45 -11.28 4.17 6.35
C GLU A 45 -12.07 5.45 6.69
N PHE A 46 -11.69 6.56 6.07
CA PHE A 46 -12.23 7.88 6.36
C PHE A 46 -13.61 8.08 5.70
N SER A 47 -14.66 8.02 6.51
CA SER A 47 -16.03 8.32 6.06
C SER A 47 -16.26 9.83 5.96
N ILE A 48 -16.76 10.28 4.81
CA ILE A 48 -17.23 11.66 4.59
C ILE A 48 -18.59 11.63 3.89
N GLN A 49 -19.59 12.22 4.55
CA GLN A 49 -20.99 12.10 4.15
C GLN A 49 -21.40 10.63 3.96
N ASN A 50 -21.74 10.24 2.73
CA ASN A 50 -22.17 8.89 2.36
C ASN A 50 -21.09 8.09 1.63
N GLN A 51 -19.86 8.61 1.55
CA GLN A 51 -18.73 7.96 0.89
C GLN A 51 -17.67 7.58 1.93
N ARG A 52 -16.82 6.62 1.58
CA ARG A 52 -15.65 6.24 2.36
C ARG A 52 -14.41 6.32 1.48
N ILE A 53 -13.38 6.97 2.00
CA ILE A 53 -12.03 6.97 1.45
C ILE A 53 -11.24 5.88 2.17
N ASP A 54 -10.57 5.01 1.43
CA ASP A 54 -9.81 3.90 2.05
C ASP A 54 -8.65 4.43 2.91
N THR A 55 -7.84 5.36 2.37
CA THR A 55 -6.79 6.04 3.14
C THR A 55 -6.73 7.53 2.79
N LEU A 56 -6.77 8.37 3.82
CA LEU A 56 -6.42 9.79 3.72
C LEU A 56 -5.01 10.00 4.29
N ALA A 57 -4.14 10.61 3.50
CA ALA A 57 -2.77 10.96 3.86
C ALA A 57 -2.49 12.44 3.62
N PHE A 58 -1.39 12.94 4.17
CA PHE A 58 -0.94 14.32 3.99
C PHE A 58 0.48 14.36 3.44
N ASP A 59 0.64 15.16 2.39
CA ASP A 59 1.94 15.52 1.82
C ASP A 59 2.39 16.83 2.44
N ILE A 60 3.42 16.77 3.29
CA ILE A 60 3.96 17.94 3.97
C ILE A 60 4.66 18.88 2.98
N GLU A 61 5.36 18.33 1.97
CA GLU A 61 6.15 19.12 1.04
C GLU A 61 5.26 19.99 0.16
N ASN A 62 4.12 19.43 -0.28
CA ASN A 62 3.16 20.12 -1.13
C ASN A 62 1.98 20.74 -0.36
N GLY A 63 1.88 20.51 0.95
CA GLY A 63 0.80 21.02 1.81
C GLY A 63 -0.58 20.52 1.38
N ALA A 64 -0.68 19.26 0.92
CA ALA A 64 -1.86 18.75 0.26
C ALA A 64 -2.35 17.42 0.86
N PHE A 65 -3.67 17.22 0.86
CA PHE A 65 -4.26 15.92 1.18
C PHE A 65 -4.17 14.98 -0.03
N VAL A 66 -3.79 13.75 0.23
CA VAL A 66 -3.71 12.66 -0.76
C VAL A 66 -4.72 11.59 -0.39
N ILE A 67 -5.57 11.23 -1.35
CA ILE A 67 -6.53 10.13 -1.24
C ILE A 67 -5.93 8.92 -1.95
N ILE A 68 -5.93 7.78 -1.26
CA ILE A 68 -5.40 6.52 -1.78
C ILE A 68 -6.53 5.48 -1.71
N GLU A 69 -6.83 4.88 -2.87
CA GLU A 69 -7.88 3.88 -3.06
C GLU A 69 -7.25 2.57 -3.50
N TYR A 70 -7.60 1.46 -2.84
CA TYR A 70 -6.99 0.18 -3.15
C TYR A 70 -7.88 -0.63 -4.09
N LYS A 71 -7.24 -1.28 -5.07
CA LYS A 71 -7.90 -2.23 -5.95
C LYS A 71 -7.11 -3.52 -5.99
N ARG A 72 -7.81 -4.63 -5.76
CA ARG A 72 -7.23 -5.95 -5.98
C ARG A 72 -7.37 -6.24 -7.46
N GLY A 73 -6.24 -6.27 -8.19
CA GLY A 73 -6.22 -6.62 -9.60
C GLY A 73 -6.83 -8.00 -9.90
N ASP A 74 -7.17 -8.22 -11.17
CA ASP A 74 -7.78 -9.48 -11.62
C ASP A 74 -6.90 -10.69 -11.30
N ARG A 75 -7.56 -11.80 -10.98
CA ARG A 75 -6.95 -13.05 -10.50
C ARG A 75 -6.19 -13.83 -11.58
N THR A 76 -6.12 -13.31 -12.80
CA THR A 76 -5.62 -14.01 -13.97
C THR A 76 -4.10 -13.82 -14.09
N LEU A 77 -3.36 -14.82 -13.62
CA LEU A 77 -2.07 -15.21 -14.19
C LEU A 77 -2.26 -16.58 -14.85
#